data_AF-A0A9P6J4A1-F1
#
_entry.id   AF-A0A9P6J4A1-F1
#
_cell.length_a   1.000
_cell.length_b   1.000
_cell.length_c   1.000
_cell.angle_alpha   90.00
_cell.angle_beta   90.00
_cell.angle_gamma   90.00
#
_symmetry.space_group_name_H-M   'P 1'
#
loop_
_entity.id
_entity.type
_entity.pdbx_description
1 polymer ?
#
loop_
_entity_poly.entity_id
_entity_poly.type
_entity_poly.pdbx_seq_one_letter_code
_entity_poly.pdbx_strand_id
1 'polypeptide(L)'
;MATDLSTAQYPTPTGRVDIVYSQPTSALRWTECTTESRHIESLFLLVDDARDAHIKQLLKVFPQLKDKNRVVRYANVKLDQHYLENASRYPDQWDKNRTRPRFGQLFRVETRFTAIGNTSVKLQHRFLTVPKSQAKRDFNNRDEDDQYAVLEDDEEPERLFASAEGALVFIKWQTNEKGHRFFKPTPGVFQNPALAAPSAVQFLDEKAPAARPEGSSRPSNAFRVQIHLRKSDEDELGHVTNSRYSALIHDVLTFGLRTGYYANGAGSSKTATDLSVLPSSKASETKVAVPAGSVYYKRGHVYELYVGFERELKVKPEVYVWSWVERSRIHGEFDVVRFEICFVDAHGKEQVVSLSRAIVREDKTQRPSL
;
A
#
# COMPACT_ATOMS: atom_id res chain seq x y z
N MET A 1 6.88 -32.49 20.00
CA MET A 1 7.74 -31.62 20.82
C MET A 1 8.21 -30.48 19.95
N ALA A 2 7.96 -29.23 20.34
CA ALA A 2 8.47 -28.06 19.63
C ALA A 2 9.92 -27.87 20.08
N THR A 3 10.88 -28.00 19.15
CA THR A 3 12.25 -27.55 19.39
C THR A 3 12.20 -26.04 19.60
N ASP A 4 12.49 -25.66 20.83
CA ASP A 4 12.76 -24.30 21.25
C ASP A 4 13.93 -23.76 20.39
N LEU A 5 13.68 -22.72 19.61
CA LEU A 5 14.68 -22.08 18.74
C LEU A 5 15.57 -21.10 19.53
N SER A 6 15.47 -21.07 20.86
CA SER A 6 16.06 -20.02 21.69
C SER A 6 17.59 -20.07 21.84
N THR A 7 18.31 -21.08 21.33
CA THR A 7 19.80 -21.14 21.49
C THR A 7 20.59 -21.89 20.40
N ALA A 8 19.98 -22.32 19.30
CA ALA A 8 20.74 -22.89 18.19
C ALA A 8 21.26 -21.77 17.27
N GLN A 9 22.57 -21.76 16.97
CA GLN A 9 23.15 -20.87 15.97
C GLN A 9 22.30 -20.89 14.70
N TYR A 10 22.04 -19.70 14.15
CA TYR A 10 21.26 -19.58 12.91
C TYR A 10 21.96 -20.39 11.80
N PRO A 11 21.23 -21.12 10.93
CA PRO A 11 21.84 -22.00 9.94
C PRO A 11 22.88 -21.27 9.09
N THR A 12 24.01 -21.92 8.81
CA THR A 12 25.03 -21.39 7.90
C THR A 12 24.47 -21.32 6.48
N PRO A 13 24.65 -20.19 5.76
CA PRO A 13 24.18 -20.07 4.38
C PRO A 13 24.96 -21.03 3.46
N THR A 14 24.27 -21.61 2.48
CA THR A 14 24.89 -22.48 1.46
C THR A 14 25.45 -21.70 0.27
N GLY A 15 25.39 -20.37 0.30
CA GLY A 15 25.80 -19.49 -0.79
C GLY A 15 25.75 -18.02 -0.38
N ARG A 16 25.83 -17.13 -1.37
CA ARG A 16 25.77 -15.68 -1.17
C ARG A 16 24.39 -15.25 -0.64
N VAL A 17 24.37 -14.40 0.38
CA VAL A 17 23.14 -13.83 0.96
C VAL A 17 22.97 -12.40 0.49
N ASP A 18 21.95 -12.13 -0.31
CA ASP A 18 21.60 -10.78 -0.75
C ASP A 18 20.63 -10.14 0.25
N ILE A 19 21.20 -9.39 1.21
CA ILE A 19 20.45 -8.66 2.25
C ILE A 19 19.55 -7.59 1.61
N VAL A 20 20.03 -6.98 0.52
CA VAL A 20 19.23 -6.19 -0.42
C VAL A 20 19.17 -6.98 -1.71
N TYR A 21 17.98 -7.41 -2.10
CA TYR A 21 17.74 -8.21 -3.30
C TYR A 21 17.05 -7.36 -4.36
N SER A 22 17.61 -7.32 -5.56
CA SER A 22 16.99 -6.69 -6.72
C SER A 22 16.35 -7.77 -7.59
N GLN A 23 15.05 -7.66 -7.83
CA GLN A 23 14.40 -8.50 -8.85
C GLN A 23 15.01 -8.23 -10.24
N PRO A 24 14.97 -9.22 -11.14
CA PRO A 24 15.33 -9.01 -12.54
C PRO A 24 14.54 -7.84 -13.15
N THR A 25 15.18 -7.11 -14.05
CA THR A 25 14.57 -6.00 -14.77
C THR A 25 13.33 -6.46 -15.53
N SER A 26 12.24 -5.69 -15.43
CA SER A 26 11.02 -5.92 -16.18
C SER A 26 10.48 -4.62 -16.77
N ALA A 27 9.65 -4.71 -17.80
CA ALA A 27 9.00 -3.56 -18.41
C ALA A 27 7.62 -3.33 -17.79
N LEU A 28 7.28 -2.08 -17.49
CA LEU A 28 5.93 -1.74 -17.05
C LEU A 28 4.90 -2.02 -18.14
N ARG A 29 3.87 -2.78 -17.77
CA ARG A 29 2.75 -3.13 -18.63
C ARG A 29 1.81 -1.95 -18.76
N TRP A 30 1.12 -1.85 -19.89
CA TRP A 30 0.23 -0.73 -20.19
C TRP A 30 -0.83 -0.52 -19.09
N THR A 31 -1.41 -1.62 -18.60
CA THR A 31 -2.41 -1.63 -17.53
C THR A 31 -1.88 -1.09 -16.20
N GLU A 32 -0.58 -1.18 -15.93
CA GLU A 32 0.06 -0.71 -14.69
C GLU A 32 0.33 0.79 -14.70
N CYS A 33 0.20 1.43 -15.88
CA CYS A 33 0.47 2.85 -16.08
C CYS A 33 -0.76 3.64 -16.55
N THR A 34 -1.92 3.00 -16.71
CA THR A 34 -3.08 3.62 -17.39
C THR A 34 -3.74 4.73 -16.56
N THR A 35 -3.95 4.50 -15.27
CA THR A 35 -4.58 5.46 -14.35
C THR A 35 -3.89 5.40 -12.99
N GLU A 36 -4.06 6.44 -12.16
CA GLU A 36 -3.51 6.46 -10.79
C GLU A 36 -3.98 5.27 -9.96
N SER A 37 -5.29 4.96 -10.01
CA SER A 37 -5.87 3.77 -9.38
C SER A 37 -5.15 2.49 -9.76
N ARG A 38 -4.99 2.27 -11.07
CA ARG A 38 -4.36 1.06 -11.59
C ARG A 38 -2.89 1.01 -11.26
N HIS A 39 -2.21 2.16 -11.25
CA HIS A 39 -0.81 2.25 -10.88
C HIS A 39 -0.60 1.86 -9.42
N ILE A 40 -1.37 2.45 -8.49
CA ILE A 40 -1.30 2.12 -7.06
C ILE A 40 -1.63 0.64 -6.83
N GLU A 41 -2.71 0.14 -7.43
CA GLU A 41 -3.10 -1.28 -7.33
C GLU A 41 -2.00 -2.21 -7.86
N SER A 42 -1.35 -1.83 -8.97
CA SER A 42 -0.25 -2.59 -9.55
C SER A 42 0.99 -2.57 -8.66
N LEU A 43 1.31 -1.45 -8.02
CA LEU A 43 2.41 -1.39 -7.06
C LEU A 43 2.17 -2.33 -5.87
N PHE A 44 0.93 -2.46 -5.38
CA PHE A 44 0.59 -3.46 -4.36
C PHE A 44 0.84 -4.90 -4.83
N LEU A 45 0.49 -5.22 -6.08
CA LEU A 45 0.78 -6.54 -6.67
C LEU A 45 2.29 -6.77 -6.81
N LEU A 46 3.03 -5.76 -7.24
CA LEU A 46 4.49 -5.84 -7.38
C LEU A 46 5.19 -5.97 -6.02
N VAL A 47 4.63 -5.41 -4.94
CA VAL A 47 5.10 -5.64 -3.57
C VAL A 47 4.99 -7.12 -3.18
N ASP A 48 3.84 -7.75 -3.47
CA ASP A 48 3.63 -9.18 -3.20
C ASP A 48 4.65 -10.05 -3.97
N ASP A 49 4.88 -9.77 -5.25
CA ASP A 49 5.85 -10.51 -6.08
C ASP A 49 7.31 -10.29 -5.61
N ALA A 50 7.67 -9.04 -5.30
CA ALA A 50 9.01 -8.68 -4.82
C ALA A 50 9.35 -9.34 -3.48
N ARG A 51 8.37 -9.37 -2.56
CA ARG A 51 8.44 -10.15 -1.33
C ARG A 51 8.72 -11.61 -1.62
N ASP A 52 7.90 -12.24 -2.46
CA ASP A 52 8.00 -13.68 -2.71
C ASP A 52 9.32 -14.04 -3.39
N ALA A 53 9.81 -13.18 -4.29
CA ALA A 53 11.11 -13.34 -4.92
C ALA A 53 12.25 -13.27 -3.90
N HIS A 54 12.25 -12.29 -2.99
CA HIS A 54 13.27 -12.16 -1.94
C HIS A 54 13.23 -13.33 -0.96
N ILE A 55 12.03 -13.73 -0.50
CA ILE A 55 11.86 -14.91 0.37
C ILE A 55 12.37 -16.17 -0.34
N LYS A 56 12.04 -16.38 -1.62
CA LYS A 56 12.54 -17.51 -2.41
C LYS A 56 14.07 -17.49 -2.53
N GLN A 57 14.68 -16.32 -2.72
CA GLN A 57 16.14 -16.16 -2.72
C GLN A 57 16.74 -16.60 -1.38
N LEU A 58 16.19 -16.10 -0.26
CA LEU A 58 16.68 -16.45 1.07
C LEU A 58 16.51 -17.95 1.35
N LEU A 59 15.39 -18.56 0.95
CA LEU A 59 15.14 -19.99 1.14
C LEU A 59 16.03 -20.88 0.25
N LYS A 60 16.56 -20.38 -0.87
CA LYS A 60 17.57 -21.11 -1.66
C LYS A 60 18.91 -21.16 -0.92
N VAL A 61 19.27 -20.09 -0.22
CA VAL A 61 20.54 -19.95 0.52
C VAL A 61 20.46 -20.57 1.92
N PHE A 62 19.24 -20.63 2.49
CA PHE A 62 18.93 -21.27 3.76
C PHE A 62 17.89 -22.39 3.58
N PRO A 63 18.23 -23.48 2.87
CA PRO A 63 17.27 -24.55 2.56
C PRO A 63 16.65 -25.20 3.81
N GLN A 64 17.35 -25.18 4.95
CA GLN A 64 16.87 -25.70 6.24
C GLN A 64 15.66 -24.91 6.80
N LEU A 65 15.37 -23.74 6.24
CA LEU A 65 14.20 -22.93 6.61
C LEU A 65 12.97 -23.24 5.75
N LYS A 66 13.12 -23.94 4.62
CA LYS A 66 12.04 -24.18 3.64
C LYS A 66 10.88 -24.98 4.23
N ASP A 67 11.16 -26.02 5.02
CA ASP A 67 10.14 -26.86 5.65
C ASP A 67 9.51 -26.20 6.89
N LYS A 68 10.03 -25.04 7.31
CA LYS A 68 9.49 -24.23 8.40
C LYS A 68 8.53 -23.16 7.88
N ASN A 69 8.23 -23.13 6.57
CA ASN A 69 7.37 -22.14 5.95
C ASN A 69 5.98 -22.13 6.60
N ARG A 70 5.78 -21.13 7.45
CA ARG A 70 4.50 -20.77 8.02
C ARG A 70 3.85 -19.76 7.09
N VAL A 71 2.52 -19.76 7.06
CA VAL A 71 1.76 -18.81 6.23
C VAL A 71 2.14 -17.41 6.69
N VAL A 72 2.54 -16.58 5.73
CA VAL A 72 2.96 -15.20 5.97
C VAL A 72 1.83 -14.29 5.50
N ARG A 73 1.46 -13.30 6.31
CA ARG A 73 0.39 -12.35 5.98
C ARG A 73 0.87 -10.92 6.14
N TYR A 74 0.46 -10.03 5.25
CA TYR A 74 0.64 -8.61 5.50
C TYR A 74 -0.30 -8.17 6.62
N ALA A 75 0.26 -7.56 7.66
CA ALA A 75 -0.51 -6.79 8.64
C ALA A 75 -0.78 -5.37 8.14
N ASN A 76 0.13 -4.84 7.32
CA ASN A 76 -0.07 -3.58 6.62
C ASN A 76 0.87 -3.46 5.43
N VAL A 77 0.48 -2.60 4.49
CA VAL A 77 1.33 -2.08 3.42
C VAL A 77 1.15 -0.57 3.37
N LYS A 78 2.27 0.12 3.32
CA LYS A 78 2.39 1.56 3.16
C LYS A 78 3.11 1.84 1.87
N LEU A 79 2.58 2.74 1.07
CA LEU A 79 3.09 3.07 -0.25
C LEU A 79 3.25 4.57 -0.37
N ASP A 80 4.34 4.99 -0.99
CA ASP A 80 4.67 6.36 -1.33
C ASP A 80 4.98 6.44 -2.83
N GLN A 81 4.26 7.32 -3.52
CA GLN A 81 4.59 7.68 -4.90
C GLN A 81 5.59 8.83 -4.82
N HIS A 82 6.81 8.61 -5.31
CA HIS A 82 7.89 9.60 -5.19
C HIS A 82 7.63 10.75 -6.15
N TYR A 83 6.85 11.73 -5.69
CA TYR A 83 6.73 13.02 -6.35
C TYR A 83 8.00 13.84 -6.08
N LEU A 84 8.33 14.78 -6.98
CA LEU A 84 9.58 15.55 -6.89
C LEU A 84 9.71 16.33 -5.58
N GLU A 85 8.60 16.64 -4.92
CA GLU A 85 8.56 17.30 -3.62
C GLU A 85 9.01 16.39 -2.47
N ASN A 86 8.98 15.07 -2.62
CA ASN A 86 9.54 14.10 -1.68
C ASN A 86 11.05 13.89 -1.90
N ALA A 87 11.58 14.30 -3.07
CA ALA A 87 12.97 14.11 -3.49
C ALA A 87 13.69 15.45 -3.66
N SER A 88 13.85 16.21 -2.56
CA SER A 88 14.50 17.54 -2.56
C SER A 88 15.98 17.57 -2.98
N ARG A 89 16.59 16.43 -3.34
CA ARG A 89 18.04 16.33 -3.62
C ARG A 89 18.45 16.13 -5.08
N TYR A 90 17.54 15.81 -6.00
CA TYR A 90 17.91 15.61 -7.41
C TYR A 90 16.82 16.16 -8.35
N PRO A 91 17.00 17.36 -8.94
CA PRO A 91 16.09 17.83 -9.96
C PRO A 91 16.26 16.98 -11.22
N ASP A 92 15.22 16.22 -11.55
CA ASP A 92 15.08 15.56 -12.85
C ASP A 92 15.06 16.63 -13.95
N GLN A 93 16.03 16.57 -14.86
CA GLN A 93 16.17 17.53 -15.96
C GLN A 93 15.17 17.27 -17.10
N TRP A 94 14.49 16.10 -17.11
CA TRP A 94 13.67 15.65 -18.23
C TRP A 94 12.15 15.78 -18.06
N ASP A 95 11.70 16.40 -16.97
CA ASP A 95 10.42 17.11 -16.78
C ASP A 95 10.11 17.15 -15.27
N LYS A 96 9.99 18.36 -14.70
CA LYS A 96 9.63 18.57 -13.28
C LYS A 96 8.20 18.09 -12.94
N ASN A 97 7.51 17.43 -13.86
CA ASN A 97 6.20 16.82 -13.67
C ASN A 97 6.19 15.29 -13.90
N ARG A 98 7.33 14.65 -14.20
CA ARG A 98 7.41 13.20 -14.48
C ARG A 98 7.59 12.35 -13.20
N THR A 99 6.54 12.26 -12.40
CA THR A 99 6.61 11.45 -11.17
C THR A 99 6.28 9.97 -11.42
N ARG A 100 5.49 9.67 -12.47
CA ARG A 100 5.10 8.31 -12.86
C ARG A 100 5.93 7.75 -14.01
N PRO A 101 6.33 6.46 -13.94
CA PRO A 101 7.02 5.81 -15.04
C PRO A 101 6.06 5.54 -16.22
N ARG A 102 6.62 5.45 -17.43
CA ARG A 102 5.87 5.29 -18.68
C ARG A 102 5.60 3.83 -19.01
N PHE A 103 4.62 3.58 -19.88
CA PHE A 103 4.46 2.26 -20.50
C PHE A 103 5.77 1.82 -21.18
N GLY A 104 6.18 0.57 -20.94
CA GLY A 104 7.41 0.02 -21.47
C GLY A 104 8.69 0.51 -20.78
N GLN A 105 8.58 1.42 -19.80
CA GLN A 105 9.72 1.82 -18.99
C GLN A 105 10.24 0.59 -18.23
N LEU A 106 11.54 0.34 -18.36
CA LEU A 106 12.20 -0.71 -17.61
C LEU A 106 12.33 -0.28 -16.16
N PHE A 107 12.08 -1.22 -15.25
CA PHE A 107 12.21 -1.03 -13.83
C PHE A 107 12.72 -2.29 -13.13
N ARG A 108 13.21 -2.09 -11.91
CA ARG A 108 13.55 -3.15 -10.96
C ARG A 108 12.98 -2.81 -9.59
N VAL A 109 12.82 -3.83 -8.76
CA VAL A 109 12.39 -3.68 -7.36
C VAL A 109 13.51 -4.14 -6.44
N GLU A 110 14.06 -3.23 -5.66
CA GLU A 110 14.94 -3.58 -4.54
C GLU A 110 14.09 -3.89 -3.31
N THR A 111 14.27 -5.08 -2.74
CA THR A 111 13.62 -5.52 -1.52
C THR A 111 14.64 -5.79 -0.43
N ARG A 112 14.33 -5.39 0.80
CA ARG A 112 15.18 -5.64 1.98
C ARG A 112 14.33 -5.83 3.23
N PHE A 113 14.83 -6.59 4.20
CA PHE A 113 14.29 -6.55 5.56
C PHE A 113 14.83 -5.32 6.26
N THR A 114 13.95 -4.51 6.87
CA THR A 114 14.35 -3.35 7.67
C THR A 114 14.26 -3.62 9.17
N ALA A 115 13.43 -4.58 9.56
CA ALA A 115 13.35 -5.05 10.94
C ALA A 115 12.93 -6.52 10.97
N ILE A 116 13.48 -7.26 11.93
CA ILE A 116 13.17 -8.67 12.17
C ILE A 116 12.74 -8.80 13.63
N GLY A 117 11.45 -9.04 13.84
CA GLY A 117 10.88 -9.32 15.14
C GLY A 117 10.68 -10.82 15.36
N ASN A 118 10.22 -11.19 16.56
CA ASN A 118 9.99 -12.60 16.89
C ASN A 118 8.93 -13.24 15.97
N THR A 119 7.79 -12.57 15.75
CA THR A 119 6.65 -13.10 14.99
C THR A 119 6.39 -12.37 13.68
N SER A 120 7.28 -11.46 13.29
CA SER A 120 7.06 -10.58 12.14
C SER A 120 8.37 -10.11 11.52
N VAL A 121 8.34 -9.82 10.23
CA VAL A 121 9.41 -9.08 9.54
C VAL A 121 8.83 -7.85 8.88
N LYS A 122 9.64 -6.79 8.80
CA LYS A 122 9.31 -5.57 8.10
C LYS A 122 10.14 -5.52 6.82
N LEU A 123 9.47 -5.34 5.68
CA LEU A 123 10.10 -5.24 4.37
C LEU A 123 9.97 -3.82 3.85
N GLN A 124 10.95 -3.42 3.07
CA GLN A 124 10.91 -2.21 2.28
C GLN A 124 11.24 -2.53 0.83
N HIS A 125 10.47 -1.92 -0.07
CA HIS A 125 10.55 -2.07 -1.51
C HIS A 125 10.83 -0.71 -2.14
N ARG A 126 11.82 -0.63 -3.02
CA ARG A 126 12.13 0.57 -3.81
C ARG A 126 11.96 0.25 -5.29
N PHE A 127 11.13 1.03 -5.97
CA PHE A 127 10.84 0.87 -7.38
C PHE A 127 11.66 1.85 -8.20
N LEU A 128 12.62 1.32 -8.95
CA LEU A 128 13.67 2.10 -9.62
C LEU A 128 13.54 1.93 -11.13
N THR A 129 13.56 3.03 -11.89
CA THR A 129 13.70 2.96 -13.35
C THR A 129 15.07 2.37 -13.70
N VAL A 130 15.14 1.65 -14.81
CA VAL A 130 16.37 1.05 -15.32
C VAL A 130 16.67 1.64 -16.71
N PRO A 131 17.88 2.20 -16.92
CA PRO A 131 18.34 2.60 -18.25
C PRO A 131 18.35 1.40 -19.22
N LYS A 132 18.13 1.62 -20.52
CA LYS A 132 18.02 0.50 -21.48
C LYS A 132 19.32 -0.25 -21.63
N SER A 133 20.45 0.45 -21.59
CA SER A 133 21.81 -0.11 -21.57
C SER A 133 22.00 -1.12 -20.43
N GLN A 134 21.29 -0.94 -19.31
CA GLN A 134 21.36 -1.79 -18.12
C GLN A 134 20.27 -2.87 -18.07
N ALA A 135 19.49 -3.07 -19.14
CA ALA A 135 18.37 -4.02 -19.15
C ALA A 135 18.78 -5.45 -18.77
N LYS A 136 20.02 -5.86 -19.09
CA LYS A 136 20.55 -7.20 -18.85
C LYS A 136 21.45 -7.32 -17.60
N ARG A 137 21.69 -6.22 -16.89
CA ARG A 137 22.55 -6.20 -15.70
C ARG A 137 21.94 -7.03 -14.58
N ASP A 138 22.76 -7.85 -13.92
CA ASP A 138 22.37 -8.43 -12.63
C ASP A 138 22.66 -7.43 -11.52
N PHE A 139 21.63 -6.74 -11.05
CA PHE A 139 21.74 -5.75 -9.97
C PHE A 139 22.07 -6.36 -8.59
N ASN A 140 22.11 -7.69 -8.49
CA ASN A 140 22.67 -8.36 -7.32
C ASN A 140 24.19 -8.57 -7.48
N ASN A 141 24.75 -8.54 -8.68
CA ASN A 141 26.19 -8.71 -8.91
C ASN A 141 26.95 -7.38 -8.91
N ARG A 142 27.80 -7.15 -7.89
CA ARG A 142 28.57 -5.90 -7.76
C ARG A 142 29.75 -5.80 -8.72
N ASP A 143 30.21 -6.93 -9.26
CA ASP A 143 31.31 -6.96 -10.22
C ASP A 143 30.90 -6.31 -11.57
N GLU A 144 29.59 -6.18 -11.83
CA GLU A 144 29.04 -5.52 -13.01
C GLU A 144 28.87 -4.00 -12.83
N ASP A 145 29.11 -3.45 -11.63
CA ASP A 145 28.89 -2.02 -11.35
C ASP A 145 29.76 -1.14 -12.27
N ASP A 146 31.02 -1.51 -12.50
CA ASP A 146 31.94 -0.78 -13.37
C ASP A 146 31.58 -0.93 -14.86
N GLN A 147 31.07 -2.10 -15.27
CA GLN A 147 30.71 -2.37 -16.66
C GLN A 147 29.55 -1.48 -17.14
N TYR A 148 28.61 -1.16 -16.25
CA TYR A 148 27.42 -0.38 -16.55
C TYR A 148 27.48 1.05 -15.95
N ALA A 149 28.68 1.53 -15.61
CA ALA A 149 28.86 2.84 -14.99
C ALA A 149 28.56 4.03 -15.94
N VAL A 150 28.72 3.84 -17.24
CA VAL A 150 28.50 4.87 -18.26
C VAL A 150 27.16 4.65 -18.94
N LEU A 151 26.31 5.67 -18.93
CA LEU A 151 25.03 5.67 -19.65
C LEU A 151 25.25 6.07 -21.11
N GLU A 152 24.41 5.54 -22.00
CA GLU A 152 24.37 6.02 -23.38
C GLU A 152 23.77 7.43 -23.45
N ASP A 153 24.13 8.18 -24.50
CA ASP A 153 23.54 9.50 -24.75
C ASP A 153 22.00 9.38 -24.86
N ASP A 154 21.28 10.29 -24.18
CA ASP A 154 19.81 10.33 -24.07
C ASP A 154 19.12 9.31 -23.14
N GLU A 155 19.86 8.51 -22.37
CA GLU A 155 19.24 7.63 -21.37
C GLU A 155 18.84 8.34 -20.07
N GLU A 156 17.62 8.08 -19.57
CA GLU A 156 17.21 8.49 -18.22
C GLU A 156 18.01 7.67 -17.19
N PRO A 157 18.71 8.32 -16.24
CA PRO A 157 19.41 7.63 -15.17
C PRO A 157 18.40 6.87 -14.29
N GLU A 158 18.92 5.93 -13.52
CA GLU A 158 18.12 5.26 -12.50
C GLU A 158 17.49 6.29 -11.56
N ARG A 159 16.16 6.19 -11.39
CA ARG A 159 15.37 7.07 -10.53
C ARG A 159 14.36 6.26 -9.74
N LEU A 160 14.23 6.60 -8.46
CA LEU A 160 13.18 6.08 -7.59
C LEU A 160 11.85 6.76 -7.95
N PHE A 161 10.84 5.98 -8.34
CA PHE A 161 9.52 6.51 -8.67
C PHE A 161 8.42 6.10 -7.68
N ALA A 162 8.65 5.02 -6.92
CA ALA A 162 7.77 4.63 -5.84
C ALA A 162 8.56 3.90 -4.76
N SER A 163 8.00 3.87 -3.56
CA SER A 163 8.50 3.05 -2.47
C SER A 163 7.34 2.43 -1.71
N ALA A 164 7.57 1.26 -1.13
CA ALA A 164 6.61 0.65 -0.23
C ALA A 164 7.30 0.04 0.99
N GLU A 165 6.54 -0.09 2.05
CA GLU A 165 6.95 -0.73 3.29
C GLU A 165 5.80 -1.59 3.78
N GLY A 166 6.09 -2.83 4.16
CA GLY A 166 5.05 -3.73 4.63
C GLY A 166 5.52 -4.54 5.83
N ALA A 167 4.61 -4.78 6.76
CA ALA A 167 4.86 -5.68 7.88
C ALA A 167 4.22 -7.03 7.59
N LEU A 168 5.03 -8.08 7.59
CA LEU A 168 4.59 -9.46 7.50
C LEU A 168 4.53 -10.10 8.87
N VAL A 169 3.47 -10.85 9.13
CA VAL A 169 3.29 -11.65 10.34
C VAL A 169 3.31 -13.11 9.98
N PHE A 170 4.07 -13.91 10.72
CA PHE A 170 4.05 -15.36 10.61
C PHE A 170 2.90 -15.89 11.44
N ILE A 171 2.05 -16.70 10.80
CA ILE A 171 0.87 -17.26 11.46
C ILE A 171 0.86 -18.78 11.42
N LYS A 172 0.20 -19.38 12.41
CA LYS A 172 -0.19 -20.78 12.39
C LYS A 172 -1.71 -20.87 12.42
N TRP A 173 -2.28 -21.55 11.45
CA TRP A 173 -3.70 -21.90 11.46
C TRP A 173 -4.00 -22.88 12.58
N GLN A 174 -5.06 -22.60 13.31
CA GLN A 174 -5.61 -23.43 14.38
C GLN A 174 -7.10 -23.58 14.15
N THR A 175 -7.66 -24.67 14.67
CA THR A 175 -9.09 -24.91 14.68
C THR A 175 -9.51 -24.97 16.14
N ASN A 176 -10.54 -24.24 16.54
CA ASN A 176 -11.05 -24.34 17.90
C ASN A 176 -11.89 -25.61 18.08
N GLU A 177 -12.31 -25.89 19.31
CA GLU A 177 -13.16 -27.06 19.65
C GLU A 177 -14.49 -27.08 18.88
N LYS A 178 -14.94 -25.92 18.38
CA LYS A 178 -16.16 -25.76 17.58
C LYS A 178 -15.93 -25.91 16.07
N GLY A 179 -14.73 -26.31 15.63
CA GLY A 179 -14.40 -26.45 14.21
C GLY A 179 -14.12 -25.13 13.48
N HIS A 180 -14.13 -23.98 14.17
CA HIS A 180 -13.83 -22.68 13.55
C HIS A 180 -12.32 -22.50 13.39
N ARG A 181 -11.91 -22.16 12.17
CA ARG A 181 -10.52 -21.81 11.86
C ARG A 181 -10.21 -20.40 12.35
N PHE A 182 -9.10 -20.26 13.06
CA PHE A 182 -8.51 -18.97 13.45
C PHE A 182 -6.99 -19.06 13.28
N PHE A 183 -6.30 -17.93 13.37
CA PHE A 183 -4.84 -17.91 13.33
C PHE A 183 -4.28 -17.32 14.61
N LYS A 184 -3.06 -17.74 14.96
CA LYS A 184 -2.26 -17.09 16.00
C LYS A 184 -0.92 -16.66 15.43
N PRO A 185 -0.42 -15.45 15.79
CA PRO A 185 0.96 -15.08 15.56
C PRO A 185 1.89 -16.14 16.15
N THR A 186 2.99 -16.40 15.47
CA THR A 186 3.91 -17.45 15.88
C THR A 186 5.33 -17.08 15.47
N PRO A 187 6.38 -17.62 16.11
CA PRO A 187 7.74 -17.25 15.77
C PRO A 187 8.04 -17.44 14.27
N GLY A 188 8.71 -16.45 13.69
CA GLY A 188 9.13 -16.43 12.30
C GLY A 188 10.33 -17.33 12.03
N VAL A 189 10.57 -17.62 10.74
CA VAL A 189 11.73 -18.41 10.30
C VAL A 189 12.99 -17.56 10.16
N PHE A 190 12.83 -16.27 9.87
CA PHE A 190 13.91 -15.29 9.83
C PHE A 190 14.05 -14.67 11.21
N GLN A 191 15.09 -15.05 11.94
CA GLN A 191 15.36 -14.59 13.30
C GLN A 191 16.73 -13.93 13.44
N ASN A 192 17.60 -14.05 12.44
CA ASN A 192 18.92 -13.45 12.45
C ASN A 192 18.83 -11.95 12.10
N PRO A 193 19.13 -11.02 13.03
CA PRO A 193 19.08 -9.59 12.76
C PRO A 193 20.06 -9.12 11.68
N ALA A 194 21.13 -9.89 11.40
CA ALA A 194 22.09 -9.58 10.34
C ALA A 194 21.50 -9.68 8.92
N LEU A 195 20.29 -10.25 8.77
CA LEU A 195 19.54 -10.24 7.53
C LEU A 195 18.77 -8.93 7.30
N ALA A 196 18.78 -8.00 8.27
CA ALA A 196 18.19 -6.67 8.12
C ALA A 196 19.21 -5.66 7.57
N ALA A 197 18.75 -4.75 6.73
CA ALA A 197 19.48 -3.59 6.24
C ALA A 197 18.84 -2.30 6.77
N PRO A 198 19.59 -1.18 6.82
CA PRO A 198 19.02 0.12 7.17
C PRO A 198 17.84 0.50 6.26
N SER A 199 16.85 1.17 6.84
CA SER A 199 15.77 1.80 6.06
C SER A 199 16.35 2.84 5.11
N ALA A 200 15.89 2.82 3.87
CA ALA A 200 16.27 3.75 2.81
C ALA A 200 15.09 4.58 2.28
N VAL A 201 13.91 4.46 2.90
CA VAL A 201 12.72 5.23 2.57
C VAL A 201 12.20 5.89 3.84
N GLN A 202 11.89 7.17 3.72
CA GLN A 202 11.20 7.95 4.75
C GLN A 202 9.83 8.32 4.20
N PHE A 203 8.82 8.19 5.04
CA PHE A 203 7.45 8.51 4.68
C PHE A 203 6.95 9.78 5.39
N LEU A 204 5.91 10.41 4.86
CA LEU A 204 5.34 11.65 5.41
C LEU A 204 4.73 11.45 6.80
N ASP A 205 4.04 10.34 7.05
CA ASP A 205 3.53 10.00 8.38
C ASP A 205 3.71 8.52 8.72
N GLU A 206 4.75 8.20 9.48
CA GLU A 206 5.10 6.83 9.89
C GLU A 206 4.01 6.09 10.66
N LYS A 207 3.05 6.80 11.28
CA LYS A 207 2.07 6.17 12.16
C LYS A 207 0.96 5.49 11.38
N ALA A 208 0.56 4.32 11.84
CA ALA A 208 -0.67 3.67 11.38
C ALA A 208 -1.92 4.46 11.84
N PRO A 209 -3.04 4.38 11.12
CA PRO A 209 -4.34 4.81 11.64
C PRO A 209 -4.65 4.15 12.98
N ALA A 210 -4.99 4.95 13.98
CA ALA A 210 -5.45 4.42 15.25
C ALA A 210 -6.87 3.88 15.11
N ALA A 211 -7.13 2.72 15.70
CA ALA A 211 -8.49 2.24 15.87
C ALA A 211 -9.28 3.23 16.73
N ARG A 212 -10.55 3.45 16.38
CA ARG A 212 -11.44 4.26 17.22
C ARG A 212 -11.77 3.50 18.50
N PRO A 213 -12.00 4.20 19.62
CA PRO A 213 -12.50 3.58 20.84
C PRO A 213 -13.79 2.80 20.56
N GLU A 214 -13.92 1.61 21.15
CA GLU A 214 -15.12 0.79 20.99
C GLU A 214 -16.35 1.56 21.45
N GLY A 215 -17.43 1.52 20.67
CA GLY A 215 -18.67 2.25 20.95
C GLY A 215 -18.66 3.74 20.58
N SER A 216 -17.52 4.31 20.17
CA SER A 216 -17.50 5.68 19.67
C SER A 216 -18.24 5.81 18.33
N SER A 217 -18.90 6.95 18.12
CA SER A 217 -19.46 7.30 16.82
C SER A 217 -18.36 7.65 15.82
N ARG A 218 -18.65 7.47 14.53
CA ARG A 218 -17.77 7.99 13.47
C ARG A 218 -17.84 9.52 13.44
N PRO A 219 -16.80 10.20 12.92
CA PRO A 219 -16.83 11.65 12.73
C PRO A 219 -18.08 12.09 11.95
N SER A 220 -18.61 13.27 12.29
CA SER A 220 -19.84 13.79 11.68
C SER A 220 -19.68 14.12 10.18
N ASN A 221 -18.45 14.28 9.70
CA ASN A 221 -18.13 14.48 8.29
C ASN A 221 -17.83 13.17 7.54
N ALA A 222 -18.05 12.01 8.18
CA ALA A 222 -17.87 10.71 7.52
C ALA A 222 -19.06 10.38 6.61
N PHE A 223 -18.75 9.84 5.43
CA PHE A 223 -19.75 9.29 4.52
C PHE A 223 -19.49 7.80 4.28
N ARG A 224 -20.54 7.10 3.86
CA ARG A 224 -20.54 5.65 3.64
C ARG A 224 -20.79 5.33 2.18
N VAL A 225 -20.02 4.40 1.64
CA VAL A 225 -20.18 3.87 0.28
C VAL A 225 -20.38 2.36 0.36
N GLN A 226 -21.41 1.85 -0.31
CA GLN A 226 -21.60 0.41 -0.47
C GLN A 226 -20.74 -0.12 -1.61
N ILE A 227 -20.00 -1.19 -1.33
CA ILE A 227 -19.11 -1.85 -2.27
C ILE A 227 -19.68 -3.19 -2.69
N HIS A 228 -19.61 -3.46 -3.98
CA HIS A 228 -19.96 -4.74 -4.56
C HIS A 228 -18.68 -5.47 -4.94
N LEU A 229 -18.30 -6.46 -4.14
CA LEU A 229 -17.18 -7.34 -4.44
C LEU A 229 -17.57 -8.37 -5.49
N ARG A 230 -16.61 -8.77 -6.31
CA ARG A 230 -16.78 -9.75 -7.38
C ARG A 230 -16.00 -11.00 -7.05
N LYS A 231 -16.42 -12.14 -7.61
CA LYS A 231 -15.67 -13.40 -7.49
C LYS A 231 -14.21 -13.27 -7.99
N SER A 232 -13.96 -12.40 -8.97
CA SER A 232 -12.61 -12.09 -9.47
C SER A 232 -11.72 -11.37 -8.45
N ASP A 233 -12.29 -10.88 -7.35
CA ASP A 233 -11.54 -10.22 -6.28
C ASP A 233 -10.97 -11.24 -5.27
N GLU A 234 -11.34 -12.53 -5.38
CA GLU A 234 -10.86 -13.61 -4.51
C GLU A 234 -9.48 -14.13 -4.92
N ASP A 235 -8.64 -14.39 -3.92
CA ASP A 235 -7.43 -15.20 -4.04
C ASP A 235 -7.76 -16.71 -4.06
N GLU A 236 -6.73 -17.54 -4.22
CA GLU A 236 -6.86 -19.00 -4.23
C GLU A 236 -7.40 -19.58 -2.91
N LEU A 237 -7.39 -18.80 -1.84
CA LEU A 237 -7.89 -19.17 -0.51
C LEU A 237 -9.31 -18.66 -0.25
N GLY A 238 -9.93 -17.98 -1.22
CA GLY A 238 -11.27 -17.40 -1.10
C GLY A 238 -11.34 -16.13 -0.24
N HIS A 239 -10.22 -15.42 -0.07
CA HIS A 239 -10.16 -14.10 0.56
C HIS A 239 -10.00 -13.02 -0.51
N VAL A 240 -10.46 -11.81 -0.22
CA VAL A 240 -10.22 -10.66 -1.09
C VAL A 240 -8.72 -10.37 -1.14
N THR A 241 -8.16 -10.22 -2.33
CA THR A 241 -6.73 -9.95 -2.51
C THR A 241 -6.30 -8.63 -1.85
N ASN A 242 -5.07 -8.57 -1.31
CA ASN A 242 -4.55 -7.37 -0.66
C ASN A 242 -4.58 -6.13 -1.57
N SER A 243 -4.23 -6.30 -2.85
CA SER A 243 -4.25 -5.22 -3.84
C SER A 243 -5.65 -4.64 -4.05
N ARG A 244 -6.72 -5.45 -3.94
CA ARG A 244 -8.09 -4.97 -4.11
C ARG A 244 -8.47 -3.92 -3.06
N TYR A 245 -7.95 -4.01 -1.84
CA TYR A 245 -8.20 -3.00 -0.80
C TYR A 245 -7.75 -1.61 -1.25
N SER A 246 -6.61 -1.51 -1.93
CA SER A 246 -6.09 -0.25 -2.48
C SER A 246 -7.00 0.33 -3.57
N ALA A 247 -7.52 -0.53 -4.44
CA ALA A 247 -8.45 -0.16 -5.49
C ALA A 247 -9.80 0.30 -4.93
N LEU A 248 -10.31 -0.34 -3.87
CA LEU A 248 -11.53 0.10 -3.17
C LEU A 248 -11.39 1.49 -2.56
N ILE A 249 -10.23 1.78 -1.95
CA ILE A 249 -9.94 3.12 -1.40
C ILE A 249 -9.97 4.15 -2.52
N HIS A 250 -9.35 3.85 -3.66
CA HIS A 250 -9.37 4.74 -4.82
C HIS A 250 -10.78 4.94 -5.41
N ASP A 251 -11.61 3.88 -5.47
CA ASP A 251 -13.00 3.96 -5.92
C ASP A 251 -13.80 4.92 -5.00
N VAL A 252 -13.61 4.81 -3.68
CA VAL A 252 -14.27 5.65 -2.68
C VAL A 252 -13.78 7.09 -2.72
N LEU A 253 -12.48 7.29 -2.90
CA LEU A 253 -11.91 8.62 -3.16
C LEU A 253 -12.60 9.24 -4.39
N THR A 254 -12.58 8.54 -5.51
CA THR A 254 -13.19 9.02 -6.77
C THR A 254 -14.67 9.33 -6.61
N PHE A 255 -15.42 8.48 -5.89
CA PHE A 255 -16.82 8.71 -5.58
C PHE A 255 -17.00 9.99 -4.76
N GLY A 256 -16.31 10.12 -3.62
CA GLY A 256 -16.41 11.29 -2.75
C GLY A 256 -15.98 12.59 -3.43
N LEU A 257 -15.01 12.51 -4.35
CA LEU A 257 -14.60 13.62 -5.21
C LEU A 257 -15.71 14.04 -6.18
N ARG A 258 -16.35 13.07 -6.84
CA ARG A 258 -17.42 13.32 -7.82
C ARG A 258 -18.67 13.91 -7.17
N THR A 259 -19.04 13.41 -6.00
CA THR A 259 -20.22 13.89 -5.25
C THR A 259 -19.94 15.15 -4.43
N GLY A 260 -18.67 15.55 -4.30
CA GLY A 260 -18.25 16.74 -3.55
C GLY A 260 -18.17 16.54 -2.04
N TYR A 261 -18.19 15.30 -1.53
CA TYR A 261 -18.05 15.04 -0.08
C TYR A 261 -16.76 15.60 0.51
N TYR A 262 -15.67 15.60 -0.26
CA TYR A 262 -14.39 16.15 0.20
C TYR A 262 -14.27 17.67 0.05
N ALA A 263 -15.24 18.35 -0.58
CA ALA A 263 -15.20 19.79 -0.85
C ALA A 263 -15.17 20.67 0.42
N ASN A 264 -15.59 20.13 1.58
CA ASN A 264 -15.60 20.85 2.85
C ASN A 264 -14.31 20.63 3.67
N GLY A 265 -13.39 19.76 3.22
CA GLY A 265 -12.11 19.49 3.88
C GLY A 265 -12.20 19.14 5.37
N ALA A 266 -11.08 19.32 6.06
CA ALA A 266 -10.87 19.17 7.50
C ALA A 266 -11.65 20.18 8.38
N GLY A 267 -12.34 21.15 7.78
CA GLY A 267 -12.83 22.36 8.45
C GLY A 267 -14.35 22.39 8.64
N SER A 268 -14.79 23.14 9.65
CA SER A 268 -16.19 23.54 9.87
C SER A 268 -16.66 24.59 8.85
N SER A 269 -16.28 24.45 7.58
CA SER A 269 -16.82 25.25 6.50
C SER A 269 -18.26 24.81 6.29
N LYS A 270 -19.17 25.47 7.01
CA LYS A 270 -20.60 25.47 6.69
C LYS A 270 -20.74 26.08 5.30
N THR A 271 -20.67 25.25 4.26
CA THR A 271 -21.40 25.56 3.03
C THR A 271 -22.85 25.77 3.46
N ALA A 272 -23.47 26.90 3.10
CA ALA A 272 -24.80 27.31 3.59
C ALA A 272 -25.92 26.29 3.27
N THR A 273 -25.62 25.34 2.40
CA THR A 273 -26.40 24.14 2.13
C THR A 273 -25.57 22.93 2.55
N ASP A 274 -25.93 22.33 3.69
CA ASP A 274 -25.47 21.00 4.07
C ASP A 274 -25.70 20.07 2.86
N LEU A 275 -24.63 19.43 2.38
CA LEU A 275 -24.74 18.39 1.38
C LEU A 275 -25.71 17.33 1.90
N SER A 276 -26.78 17.08 1.16
CA SER A 276 -27.77 16.08 1.54
C SER A 276 -27.09 14.73 1.71
N VAL A 277 -27.07 14.23 2.95
CA VAL A 277 -26.65 12.86 3.26
C VAL A 277 -27.62 11.95 2.52
N LEU A 278 -27.13 11.13 1.58
CA LEU A 278 -27.97 10.16 0.89
C LEU A 278 -28.55 9.20 1.96
N PRO A 279 -29.88 9.22 2.21
CA PRO A 279 -30.47 8.28 3.14
C PRO A 279 -30.34 6.87 2.57
N SER A 280 -29.98 5.91 3.42
CA SER A 280 -29.71 4.52 3.02
C SER A 280 -30.94 3.72 2.57
N SER A 281 -32.07 4.36 2.26
CA SER A 281 -33.26 3.66 1.78
C SER A 281 -34.30 4.59 1.14
N LYS A 282 -34.73 4.17 -0.05
CA LYS A 282 -35.88 4.58 -0.87
C LYS A 282 -35.88 6.00 -1.47
N ALA A 283 -35.80 5.99 -2.80
CA ALA A 283 -36.17 6.98 -3.81
C ALA A 283 -36.65 8.36 -3.33
N SER A 284 -35.85 9.38 -3.59
CA SER A 284 -36.30 10.64 -4.17
C SER A 284 -35.19 11.21 -5.05
N GLU A 285 -35.57 11.77 -6.21
CA GLU A 285 -34.65 12.48 -7.09
C GLU A 285 -34.09 13.71 -6.36
N THR A 286 -32.96 13.54 -5.68
CA THR A 286 -32.25 14.65 -5.04
C THR A 286 -31.24 15.20 -6.03
N LYS A 287 -31.49 16.41 -6.55
CA LYS A 287 -30.50 17.20 -7.28
C LYS A 287 -29.35 17.51 -6.32
N VAL A 288 -28.29 16.71 -6.40
CA VAL A 288 -27.04 16.96 -5.67
C VAL A 288 -26.45 18.28 -6.18
N ALA A 289 -26.57 19.33 -5.37
CA ALA A 289 -25.82 20.56 -5.56
C ALA A 289 -24.34 20.24 -5.29
N VAL A 290 -23.60 19.92 -6.35
CA VAL A 290 -22.15 19.74 -6.30
C VAL A 290 -21.54 21.11 -5.94
N PRO A 291 -20.98 21.31 -4.73
CA PRO A 291 -20.41 22.59 -4.35
C PRO A 291 -19.26 22.89 -5.30
N ALA A 292 -19.08 24.16 -5.66
CA ALA A 292 -17.96 24.64 -6.49
C ALA A 292 -16.58 24.20 -5.93
N GLY A 293 -16.50 23.84 -4.63
CA GLY A 293 -15.34 23.25 -3.96
C GLY A 293 -14.95 21.82 -4.39
N SER A 294 -15.83 21.07 -5.07
CA SER A 294 -15.52 19.70 -5.50
C SER A 294 -14.53 19.62 -6.66
N VAL A 295 -14.34 20.72 -7.40
CA VAL A 295 -13.46 20.76 -8.57
C VAL A 295 -11.98 20.69 -8.17
N TYR A 296 -11.63 21.18 -6.99
CA TYR A 296 -10.23 21.27 -6.53
C TYR A 296 -9.68 19.92 -6.04
N TYR A 297 -10.53 19.17 -5.36
CA TYR A 297 -10.22 17.83 -4.88
C TYR A 297 -10.20 16.82 -6.04
N LYS A 298 -10.92 17.07 -7.15
CA LYS A 298 -10.95 16.22 -8.37
C LYS A 298 -9.59 16.06 -9.07
N ARG A 299 -8.55 16.78 -8.63
CA ARG A 299 -7.20 16.74 -9.21
C ARG A 299 -6.08 16.53 -8.17
N GLY A 300 -6.43 16.22 -6.93
CA GLY A 300 -5.44 15.93 -5.89
C GLY A 300 -4.70 14.62 -6.17
N HIS A 301 -3.39 14.62 -5.94
CA HIS A 301 -2.54 13.43 -6.08
C HIS A 301 -2.48 12.66 -4.75
N VAL A 302 -2.53 11.32 -4.82
CA VAL A 302 -2.27 10.47 -3.66
C VAL A 302 -0.76 10.33 -3.48
N TYR A 303 -0.19 11.05 -2.52
CA TYR A 303 1.24 10.99 -2.20
C TYR A 303 1.57 9.70 -1.45
N GLU A 304 0.76 9.38 -0.44
CA GLU A 304 0.97 8.21 0.40
C GLU A 304 -0.34 7.45 0.59
N LEU A 305 -0.27 6.12 0.58
CA LEU A 305 -1.39 5.23 0.89
C LEU A 305 -0.95 4.21 1.93
N TYR A 306 -1.65 4.16 3.06
CA TYR A 306 -1.52 3.12 4.07
C TYR A 306 -2.75 2.22 4.05
N VAL A 307 -2.54 0.91 4.00
CA VAL A 307 -3.57 -0.11 4.14
C VAL A 307 -3.20 -1.04 5.28
N GLY A 308 -3.97 -1.01 6.36
CA GLY A 308 -3.87 -1.93 7.50
C GLY A 308 -4.91 -3.03 7.40
N PHE A 309 -4.50 -4.28 7.64
CA PHE A 309 -5.35 -5.47 7.54
C PHE A 309 -5.67 -5.99 8.94
N GLU A 310 -6.89 -5.71 9.41
CA GLU A 310 -7.36 -6.18 10.72
C GLU A 310 -7.94 -7.60 10.60
N ARG A 311 -8.66 -7.87 9.51
CA ARG A 311 -9.33 -9.14 9.25
C ARG A 311 -9.38 -9.43 7.77
N GLU A 312 -9.37 -10.72 7.43
CA GLU A 312 -9.63 -11.18 6.07
C GLU A 312 -11.08 -10.88 5.68
N LEU A 313 -11.24 -10.29 4.50
CA LEU A 313 -12.53 -10.10 3.87
C LEU A 313 -12.79 -11.26 2.91
N LYS A 314 -13.99 -11.81 2.93
CA LYS A 314 -14.48 -12.73 1.90
C LYS A 314 -15.38 -11.96 0.94
N VAL A 315 -15.56 -12.45 -0.28
CA VAL A 315 -16.57 -11.90 -1.18
C VAL A 315 -17.95 -12.25 -0.63
N LYS A 316 -18.66 -11.22 -0.19
CA LYS A 316 -20.02 -11.32 0.35
C LYS A 316 -20.78 -10.03 0.05
N PRO A 317 -22.11 -10.09 0.05
CA PRO A 317 -22.91 -8.87 0.08
C PRO A 317 -22.60 -8.07 1.35
N GLU A 318 -22.95 -6.77 1.35
CA GLU A 318 -22.87 -5.90 2.53
C GLU A 318 -21.45 -5.53 3.00
N VAL A 319 -20.58 -5.21 2.04
CA VAL A 319 -19.31 -4.54 2.30
C VAL A 319 -19.49 -3.03 2.12
N TYR A 320 -18.93 -2.27 3.05
CA TYR A 320 -19.02 -0.81 3.05
C TYR A 320 -17.66 -0.19 3.33
N VAL A 321 -17.44 1.00 2.78
CA VAL A 321 -16.30 1.82 3.13
C VAL A 321 -16.80 3.13 3.70
N TRP A 322 -16.36 3.43 4.91
CA TRP A 322 -16.51 4.74 5.51
C TRP A 322 -15.30 5.58 5.20
N SER A 323 -15.49 6.85 4.84
CA SER A 323 -14.39 7.78 4.60
C SER A 323 -14.68 9.16 5.15
N TRP A 324 -13.63 9.83 5.62
CA TRP A 324 -13.66 11.22 6.09
C TRP A 324 -12.29 11.86 5.97
N VAL A 325 -12.26 13.20 5.98
CA VAL A 325 -11.00 13.97 6.08
C VAL A 325 -10.74 14.26 7.56
N GLU A 326 -9.53 13.95 8.02
CA GLU A 326 -9.07 14.30 9.37
C GLU A 326 -8.93 15.81 9.53
N ARG A 327 -9.13 16.31 10.75
CA ARG A 327 -9.00 17.75 11.03
C ARG A 327 -7.56 18.24 10.96
N SER A 328 -6.61 17.38 11.32
CA SER A 328 -5.19 17.69 11.32
C SER A 328 -4.58 17.47 9.94
N ARG A 329 -3.82 18.47 9.47
CA ARG A 329 -3.00 18.37 8.27
C ARG A 329 -1.57 18.00 8.62
N ILE A 330 -0.92 17.23 7.75
CA ILE A 330 0.51 16.94 7.87
C ILE A 330 1.28 18.13 7.30
N HIS A 331 2.22 18.67 8.09
CA HIS A 331 3.00 19.87 7.78
C HIS A 331 2.17 21.10 7.37
N GLY A 332 0.89 21.16 7.76
CA GLY A 332 -0.05 22.22 7.38
C GLY A 332 -0.48 22.20 5.90
N GLU A 333 0.03 21.28 5.09
CA GLU A 333 -0.16 21.26 3.64
C GLU A 333 -0.95 20.05 3.15
N PHE A 334 -0.72 18.86 3.72
CA PHE A 334 -1.31 17.63 3.22
C PHE A 334 -2.57 17.28 4.01
N ASP A 335 -3.66 17.03 3.28
CA ASP A 335 -4.90 16.52 3.86
C ASP A 335 -4.78 15.01 4.07
N VAL A 336 -5.34 14.54 5.19
CA VAL A 336 -5.34 13.14 5.57
C VAL A 336 -6.76 12.59 5.42
N VAL A 337 -6.95 11.67 4.49
CA VAL A 337 -8.23 10.99 4.28
C VAL A 337 -8.18 9.62 4.92
N ARG A 338 -9.14 9.31 5.79
CA ARG A 338 -9.29 8.01 6.44
C ARG A 338 -10.26 7.13 5.70
N PHE A 339 -10.04 5.83 5.84
CA PHE A 339 -10.96 4.80 5.36
C PHE A 339 -11.09 3.69 6.40
N GLU A 340 -12.33 3.33 6.72
CA GLU A 340 -12.66 2.07 7.40
C GLU A 340 -13.41 1.19 6.41
N ILE A 341 -12.81 0.05 6.04
CA ILE A 341 -13.50 -0.97 5.27
C ILE A 341 -14.18 -1.90 6.27
N CYS A 342 -15.48 -2.12 6.09
CA CYS A 342 -16.33 -2.87 7.00
C CYS A 342 -17.15 -3.93 6.26
N PHE A 343 -17.55 -4.98 6.96
CA PHE A 343 -18.66 -5.84 6.56
C PHE A 343 -19.73 -5.89 7.64
N VAL A 344 -20.95 -6.25 7.26
CA VAL A 344 -22.05 -6.52 8.20
C VAL A 344 -22.06 -8.01 8.55
N ASP A 345 -21.97 -8.33 9.84
CA ASP A 345 -22.01 -9.72 10.32
C ASP A 345 -23.43 -10.30 10.35
N ALA A 346 -23.56 -11.58 10.67
CA ALA A 346 -24.86 -12.27 10.70
C ALA A 346 -25.85 -11.70 11.73
N HIS A 347 -25.39 -10.85 12.66
CA HIS A 347 -26.21 -10.15 13.64
C HIS A 347 -26.53 -8.71 13.22
N GLY A 348 -26.16 -8.30 12.00
CA GLY A 348 -26.37 -6.95 11.50
C GLY A 348 -25.36 -5.93 12.02
N LYS A 349 -24.29 -6.34 12.71
CA LYS A 349 -23.28 -5.43 13.26
C LYS A 349 -22.16 -5.20 12.26
N GLU A 350 -21.80 -3.93 12.04
CA GLU A 350 -20.62 -3.58 11.24
C GLU A 350 -19.33 -3.97 11.96
N GLN A 351 -18.47 -4.70 11.27
CA GLN A 351 -17.15 -5.12 11.73
C GLN A 351 -16.09 -4.50 10.83
N VAL A 352 -15.12 -3.80 11.41
CA VAL A 352 -13.98 -3.24 10.69
C VAL A 352 -13.05 -4.39 10.25
N VAL A 353 -12.66 -4.37 8.98
CA VAL A 353 -11.68 -5.32 8.40
C VAL A 353 -10.38 -4.66 7.99
N SER A 354 -10.41 -3.37 7.69
CA SER A 354 -9.22 -2.62 7.35
C SER A 354 -9.33 -1.18 7.83
N LEU A 355 -8.22 -0.70 8.39
CA LEU A 355 -7.98 0.68 8.76
C LEU A 355 -6.95 1.25 7.79
N SER A 356 -7.35 2.24 7.01
CA SER A 356 -6.53 2.77 5.92
C SER A 356 -6.50 4.29 5.92
N ARG A 357 -5.49 4.86 5.25
CA ARG A 357 -5.30 6.31 5.10
C ARG A 357 -4.71 6.63 3.74
N ALA A 358 -5.20 7.68 3.10
CA ALA A 358 -4.49 8.36 2.02
C ALA A 358 -4.00 9.74 2.50
N ILE A 359 -2.79 10.12 2.11
CA ILE A 359 -2.28 11.49 2.22
C ILE A 359 -2.39 12.13 0.84
N VAL A 360 -3.15 13.20 0.78
CA VAL A 360 -3.50 13.88 -0.48
C VAL A 360 -3.04 15.33 -0.40
N ARG A 361 -2.50 15.83 -1.50
CA ARG A 361 -2.24 17.27 -1.67
C ARG A 361 -3.17 17.82 -2.74
N GLU A 362 -3.79 18.95 -2.43
CA GLU A 362 -4.58 19.71 -3.39
C GLU A 362 -3.67 20.40 -4.41
N ASP A 363 -4.04 20.40 -5.69
CA ASP A 363 -3.35 21.19 -6.72
C ASP A 363 -3.71 22.68 -6.57
N LYS A 364 -2.73 23.48 -6.13
CA LYS A 364 -2.88 24.92 -5.89
C LYS A 364 -2.71 25.77 -7.16
N THR A 365 -2.16 25.22 -8.24
CA THR A 365 -1.70 26.00 -9.41
C THR A 365 -2.81 26.36 -10.38
N GLN A 366 -3.95 25.67 -10.33
CA GLN A 366 -5.13 25.95 -11.16
C GLN A 366 -6.36 26.26 -10.31
N ARG A 367 -6.20 27.11 -9.30
CA ARG A 367 -7.33 27.76 -8.65
C ARG A 367 -7.96 28.68 -9.70
N PRO A 368 -9.17 28.44 -10.24
CA PRO A 368 -9.88 29.51 -10.89
C PRO A 368 -10.07 30.56 -9.79
N SER A 369 -9.62 31.80 -10.05
CA SER A 369 -10.08 32.91 -9.23
C SER A 369 -11.61 32.83 -9.18
N LEU A 370 -12.16 32.85 -7.96
CA LEU A 370 -13.60 32.91 -7.72
C LEU A 370 -14.27 33.99 -8.56
#